data_AF-A0A511J5N6-F1
#
_entry.id   AF-A0A511J5N6-F1
#
_cell.length_a   1.000
_cell.length_b   1.000
_cell.length_c   1.000
_cell.angle_alpha   90.00
_cell.angle_beta   90.00
_cell.angle_gamma   90.00
#
_symmetry.space_group_name_H-M   'P 1'
#
loop_
_entity.id
_entity.type
_entity.pdbx_description
1 polymer ?
#
loop_
_entity_poly.entity_id
_entity_poly.type
_entity_poly.pdbx_seq_one_letter_code
_entity_poly.pdbx_strand_id
1 'polypeptide(L)'
;MLTKHFKYIRKVSRRHFNDVKKAIERKDYYWLDRVNVVHNELILIFCIVFSIFYMCGKFLSIRNSISDTITISSIILGVIGVLIGLLISMKEDSTFFVNAAKAGKDAFFYKSLMLKLRNAFLTNLFFVVLTLTLNLILPAVSFLLKSTFLIFWSYLFLKTLWQVMYLIILITKIITYEPPKENKLRKKS
;
A
#
# COMPACT_ATOMS: atom_id res chain seq x y z
N MET A 1 35.74 -17.05 -24.35
CA MET A 1 36.00 -15.98 -23.35
C MET A 1 34.73 -15.19 -22.97
N LEU A 2 33.84 -14.86 -23.92
CA LEU A 2 32.58 -14.10 -23.72
C LEU A 2 31.58 -14.69 -22.71
N THR A 3 31.49 -16.02 -22.60
CA THR A 3 30.52 -16.71 -21.72
C THR A 3 30.82 -16.54 -20.22
N LYS A 4 32.09 -16.39 -19.82
CA LYS A 4 32.47 -16.11 -18.42
C LYS A 4 32.12 -14.68 -18.01
N HIS A 5 32.28 -13.71 -18.91
CA HIS A 5 31.96 -12.30 -18.67
C HIS A 5 30.46 -12.08 -18.45
N PHE A 6 29.60 -12.72 -19.26
CA PHE A 6 28.16 -12.67 -19.09
C PHE A 6 27.68 -13.30 -17.78
N LYS A 7 28.27 -14.44 -17.38
CA LYS A 7 27.98 -15.08 -16.09
C LYS A 7 28.38 -14.20 -14.90
N TYR A 8 29.49 -13.47 -15.02
CA TYR A 8 29.96 -12.54 -14.01
C TYR A 8 29.02 -11.33 -13.87
N ILE A 9 28.64 -10.69 -14.97
CA ILE A 9 27.70 -9.55 -15.00
C ILE A 9 26.35 -9.95 -14.40
N ARG A 10 25.83 -11.15 -14.74
CA ARG A 10 24.57 -11.67 -14.18
C ARG A 10 24.66 -11.96 -12.67
N LYS A 11 25.82 -12.40 -12.19
CA LYS A 11 26.08 -12.69 -10.76
C LYS A 11 26.29 -11.41 -9.94
N VAL A 12 26.88 -10.37 -10.55
CA VAL A 12 27.04 -9.04 -9.95
C VAL A 12 25.68 -8.32 -9.89
N SER A 13 24.90 -8.34 -10.97
CA SER A 13 23.53 -7.79 -11.01
C SER A 13 22.61 -8.43 -9.97
N ARG A 14 22.66 -9.75 -9.78
CA ARG A 14 21.89 -10.43 -8.71
C ARG A 14 22.35 -10.07 -7.29
N ARG A 15 23.66 -9.88 -7.07
CA ARG A 15 24.18 -9.45 -5.76
C ARG A 15 23.76 -8.02 -5.46
N HIS A 16 23.95 -7.11 -6.41
CA HIS A 16 23.47 -5.74 -6.30
C HIS A 16 21.95 -5.68 -6.09
N PHE A 17 21.17 -6.54 -6.76
CA PHE A 17 19.72 -6.65 -6.54
C PHE A 17 19.37 -7.13 -5.11
N ASN A 18 20.08 -8.12 -4.59
CA ASN A 18 19.90 -8.57 -3.21
C ASN A 18 20.36 -7.51 -2.20
N ASP A 19 21.37 -6.71 -2.54
CA ASP A 19 21.86 -5.62 -1.70
C ASP A 19 20.94 -4.40 -1.76
N VAL A 20 20.31 -4.12 -2.92
CA VAL A 20 19.22 -3.14 -3.08
C VAL A 20 18.00 -3.60 -2.26
N LYS A 21 17.62 -4.88 -2.37
CA LYS A 21 16.54 -5.49 -1.57
C LYS A 21 16.85 -5.41 -0.07
N LYS A 22 18.08 -5.74 0.34
CA LYS A 22 18.53 -5.64 1.75
C LYS A 22 18.67 -4.20 2.25
N ALA A 23 19.05 -3.27 1.38
CA ALA A 23 19.14 -1.84 1.70
C ALA A 23 17.75 -1.22 1.82
N ILE A 24 16.78 -1.71 1.03
CA ILE A 24 15.35 -1.48 1.18
C ILE A 24 14.85 -2.12 2.48
N GLU A 25 15.29 -3.33 2.85
CA GLU A 25 14.99 -3.99 4.14
C GLU A 25 15.76 -3.41 5.35
N ARG A 26 16.37 -2.21 5.26
CA ARG A 26 17.01 -1.58 6.43
C ARG A 26 15.99 -1.39 7.57
N LYS A 27 16.49 -1.62 8.79
CA LYS A 27 15.84 -1.97 10.07
C LYS A 27 14.55 -1.24 10.49
N ASP A 28 14.20 -0.08 9.95
CA ASP A 28 13.10 0.73 10.50
C ASP A 28 11.70 0.28 10.05
N TYR A 29 11.59 -0.47 8.94
CA TYR A 29 10.29 -0.84 8.35
C TYR A 29 10.05 -2.34 8.17
N TYR A 30 10.92 -3.20 8.74
CA TYR A 30 10.72 -4.66 8.80
C TYR A 30 9.46 -5.06 9.60
N TRP A 31 8.99 -4.16 10.47
CA TRP A 31 7.72 -4.32 11.17
C TRP A 31 6.53 -4.11 10.23
N LEU A 32 6.59 -3.12 9.33
CA LEU A 32 5.48 -2.77 8.44
C LEU A 32 5.20 -3.86 7.39
N ASP A 33 6.24 -4.49 6.84
CA ASP A 33 6.08 -5.64 5.96
C ASP A 33 5.55 -6.88 6.72
N ARG A 34 5.92 -7.07 7.99
CA ARG A 34 5.34 -8.13 8.85
C ARG A 34 3.87 -7.86 9.15
N VAL A 35 3.51 -6.64 9.54
CA VAL A 35 2.12 -6.25 9.78
C VAL A 35 1.32 -6.36 8.49
N ASN A 36 1.89 -6.04 7.33
CA ASN A 36 1.21 -6.23 6.06
C ASN A 36 0.89 -7.71 5.74
N VAL A 37 1.56 -8.70 6.34
CA VAL A 37 1.15 -10.10 6.21
C VAL A 37 -0.08 -10.40 7.05
N VAL A 38 -0.16 -9.86 8.27
CA VAL A 38 -1.23 -10.14 9.25
C VAL A 38 -2.34 -9.08 9.32
N HIS A 39 -2.26 -8.02 8.50
CA HIS A 39 -3.14 -6.86 8.60
C HIS A 39 -4.62 -7.21 8.47
N ASN A 40 -4.97 -8.19 7.62
CA ASN A 40 -6.34 -8.65 7.46
C ASN A 40 -6.90 -9.23 8.77
N GLU A 41 -6.09 -9.96 9.53
CA GLU A 41 -6.50 -10.55 10.82
C GLU A 41 -6.67 -9.46 11.89
N LEU A 42 -5.75 -8.49 11.93
CA LEU A 42 -5.84 -7.35 12.86
C LEU A 42 -7.08 -6.49 12.59
N ILE A 43 -7.38 -6.21 11.32
CA ILE A 43 -8.58 -5.45 10.93
C ILE A 43 -9.84 -6.21 11.33
N LEU A 44 -9.86 -7.54 11.16
CA LEU A 44 -11.00 -8.37 11.50
C LEU A 44 -11.26 -8.39 13.01
N ILE A 45 -10.20 -8.52 13.83
CA ILE A 45 -10.30 -8.41 15.29
C ILE A 45 -10.87 -7.04 15.69
N PHE A 46 -10.36 -5.96 15.08
CA PHE A 46 -10.87 -4.61 15.35
C PHE A 46 -12.35 -4.47 15.00
N CYS A 47 -12.79 -5.04 13.88
CA CYS A 47 -14.20 -5.01 13.47
C CYS A 47 -15.12 -5.79 14.41
N ILE A 48 -14.66 -6.93 14.95
CA ILE A 48 -15.42 -7.70 15.95
C ILE A 48 -15.58 -6.88 17.22
N VAL A 49 -14.48 -6.31 17.74
CA VAL A 49 -14.52 -5.45 18.94
C VAL A 49 -15.46 -4.27 18.72
N PHE A 50 -15.31 -3.57 17.60
CA PHE A 50 -16.17 -2.44 17.23
C PHE A 50 -17.67 -2.81 17.21
N SER A 51 -17.98 -4.02 16.77
CA SER A 51 -19.38 -4.49 16.67
C SER A 51 -19.98 -4.87 18.01
N ILE A 52 -19.17 -5.42 18.92
CA ILE A 52 -19.59 -5.65 20.31
C ILE A 52 -19.92 -4.31 20.98
N PHE A 53 -19.05 -3.30 20.83
CA PHE A 53 -19.29 -1.96 21.36
C PHE A 53 -20.54 -1.29 20.74
N TYR A 54 -20.81 -1.53 19.46
CA TYR A 54 -22.03 -1.09 18.79
C TYR A 54 -23.29 -1.75 19.36
N MET A 55 -23.27 -3.06 19.57
CA MET A 55 -24.39 -3.78 20.19
C MET A 55 -24.65 -3.33 21.63
N CYS A 56 -23.62 -2.90 22.36
CA CYS A 56 -23.77 -2.33 23.71
C CYS A 56 -24.33 -0.89 23.72
N GLY A 57 -24.69 -0.31 22.57
CA GLY A 57 -25.29 1.03 22.49
C GLY A 57 -24.35 2.18 22.87
N LYS A 58 -23.04 1.94 22.92
CA LYS A 58 -22.02 2.90 23.36
C LYS A 58 -21.60 3.89 22.26
N PHE A 59 -22.04 3.70 21.02
CA PHE A 59 -21.67 4.57 19.89
C PHE A 59 -22.74 5.61 19.56
N LEU A 60 -22.30 6.86 19.40
CA LEU A 60 -23.04 7.97 18.83
C LEU A 60 -23.41 7.72 17.35
N SER A 61 -24.36 8.50 16.85
CA SER A 61 -25.00 8.39 15.52
C SER A 61 -24.06 7.94 14.39
N ILE A 62 -24.30 6.71 13.89
CA ILE A 62 -23.66 6.10 12.72
C ILE A 62 -23.66 7.03 11.49
N ARG A 63 -24.69 7.87 11.37
CA ARG A 63 -24.85 8.78 10.22
C ARG A 63 -23.69 9.79 10.12
N ASN A 64 -23.18 10.25 11.26
CA ASN A 64 -22.04 11.18 11.27
C ASN A 64 -20.76 10.45 10.83
N SER A 65 -20.54 9.23 11.34
CA SER A 65 -19.40 8.39 10.94
C SER A 65 -19.40 8.06 9.45
N ILE A 66 -20.57 7.83 8.85
CA ILE A 66 -20.71 7.62 7.40
C ILE A 66 -20.25 8.86 6.62
N SER A 67 -20.70 10.05 7.03
CA SER A 67 -20.31 11.33 6.38
C SER A 67 -18.81 11.59 6.46
N ASP A 68 -18.21 11.40 7.65
CA ASP A 68 -16.77 11.55 7.86
C ASP A 68 -15.98 10.56 7.00
N THR A 69 -16.48 9.33 6.88
CA THR A 69 -15.86 8.28 6.09
C THR A 69 -15.87 8.59 4.59
N ILE A 70 -16.94 9.18 4.06
CA ILE A 70 -16.99 9.65 2.66
C ILE A 70 -15.94 10.75 2.43
N THR A 71 -15.82 11.67 3.40
CA THR A 71 -14.82 12.76 3.35
C THR A 71 -13.40 12.21 3.33
N ILE A 72 -13.08 11.29 4.24
CA ILE A 72 -11.76 10.61 4.28
C ILE A 72 -11.51 9.83 2.98
N SER A 73 -12.51 9.13 2.46
CA SER A 73 -12.39 8.38 1.21
C SER A 73 -12.10 9.29 0.01
N SER A 74 -12.63 10.51 0.02
CA SER A 74 -12.37 11.51 -1.03
C SER A 74 -10.92 12.02 -0.97
N ILE A 75 -10.40 12.24 0.25
CA ILE A 75 -8.98 12.56 0.47
C ILE A 75 -8.10 11.42 -0.04
N ILE A 76 -8.46 10.17 0.26
CA ILE A 76 -7.74 8.97 -0.21
C ILE A 76 -7.68 8.93 -1.75
N LEU A 77 -8.78 9.20 -2.46
CA LEU A 77 -8.76 9.26 -3.93
C LEU A 77 -7.77 10.30 -4.43
N GLY A 78 -7.77 11.50 -3.83
CA GLY A 78 -6.82 12.57 -4.15
C GLY A 78 -5.37 12.13 -3.94
N VAL A 79 -5.07 11.51 -2.80
CA VAL A 79 -3.72 11.00 -2.49
C VAL A 79 -3.29 9.92 -3.49
N ILE A 80 -4.15 8.94 -3.81
CA ILE A 80 -3.82 7.91 -4.81
C ILE A 80 -3.56 8.55 -6.19
N GLY A 81 -4.35 9.55 -6.58
CA GLY A 81 -4.13 10.30 -7.82
C GLY A 81 -2.76 10.97 -7.87
N VAL A 82 -2.35 11.63 -6.78
CA VAL A 82 -1.01 12.22 -6.63
C VAL A 82 0.08 11.15 -6.71
N LEU A 83 -0.09 10.02 -6.02
CA LEU A 83 0.87 8.90 -6.06
C LEU A 83 1.02 8.31 -7.47
N ILE A 84 -0.06 8.22 -8.24
CA ILE A 84 -0.02 7.81 -9.66
C ILE A 84 0.79 8.83 -10.47
N GLY A 85 0.51 10.13 -10.31
CA GLY A 85 1.25 11.20 -10.99
C GLY A 85 2.74 11.15 -10.70
N LEU A 86 3.12 11.02 -9.42
CA LEU A 86 4.51 10.85 -8.99
C LEU A 86 5.16 9.61 -9.61
N LEU A 87 4.47 8.47 -9.60
CA LEU A 87 5.01 7.24 -10.16
C LEU A 87 5.28 7.37 -11.67
N ILE A 88 4.40 8.05 -12.41
CA ILE A 88 4.57 8.31 -13.84
C ILE A 88 5.77 9.23 -14.06
N SER A 89 5.88 10.34 -13.33
CA SER A 89 6.99 11.30 -13.50
C SER A 89 8.34 10.70 -13.15
N MET A 90 8.39 9.81 -12.15
CA MET A 90 9.63 9.18 -11.67
C MET A 90 10.14 8.04 -12.53
N LYS A 91 9.33 7.52 -13.45
CA LYS A 91 9.65 6.32 -14.24
C LYS A 91 10.99 6.48 -14.97
N GLU A 92 11.27 7.68 -15.47
CA GLU A 92 12.42 7.97 -16.32
C GLU A 92 13.61 8.49 -15.50
N ASP A 93 13.36 9.23 -14.42
CA ASP A 93 14.40 9.97 -13.70
C ASP A 93 14.84 9.36 -12.36
N SER A 94 14.08 8.43 -11.77
CA SER A 94 14.45 7.95 -10.43
C SER A 94 15.66 7.02 -10.45
N THR A 95 16.58 7.23 -9.51
CA THR A 95 17.75 6.39 -9.24
C THR A 95 17.38 4.92 -9.02
N PHE A 96 16.19 4.66 -8.45
CA PHE A 96 15.64 3.31 -8.29
C PHE A 96 15.31 2.66 -9.64
N PHE A 97 14.52 3.32 -10.50
CA PHE A 97 14.14 2.75 -11.80
C PHE A 97 15.34 2.61 -12.74
N VAL A 98 16.30 3.53 -12.70
CA VAL A 98 17.58 3.41 -13.44
C VAL A 98 18.35 2.16 -13.01
N ASN A 99 18.44 1.90 -11.69
CA ASN A 99 19.12 0.70 -11.20
C ASN A 99 18.32 -0.59 -11.45
N ALA A 100 16.98 -0.52 -11.42
CA ALA A 100 16.11 -1.63 -11.79
C ALA A 100 16.20 -1.96 -13.29
N ALA A 101 16.38 -0.96 -14.14
CA ALA A 101 16.57 -1.11 -15.59
C ALA A 101 17.90 -1.82 -15.89
N LYS A 102 18.98 -1.51 -15.16
CA LYS A 102 20.25 -2.27 -15.22
C LYS A 102 20.08 -3.75 -14.86
N ALA A 103 19.05 -4.11 -14.10
CA ALA A 103 18.70 -5.48 -13.76
C ALA A 103 17.59 -6.08 -14.65
N GLY A 104 17.05 -5.32 -15.62
CA GLY A 104 15.94 -5.73 -16.50
C GLY A 104 14.63 -6.00 -15.75
N LYS A 105 14.37 -5.28 -14.65
CA LYS A 105 13.19 -5.49 -13.79
C LYS A 105 12.32 -4.23 -13.63
N ASP A 106 12.74 -3.10 -14.18
CA ASP A 106 12.04 -1.82 -14.17
C ASP A 106 10.57 -1.94 -14.62
N ALA A 107 10.32 -2.52 -15.80
CA ALA A 107 8.97 -2.68 -16.35
C ALA A 107 8.07 -3.54 -15.46
N PHE A 108 8.64 -4.56 -14.80
CA PHE A 108 7.91 -5.41 -13.87
C PHE A 108 7.52 -4.66 -12.59
N PHE A 109 8.46 -3.93 -11.99
CA PHE A 109 8.19 -3.12 -10.80
C PHE A 109 7.15 -2.03 -11.08
N TYR A 110 7.34 -1.29 -12.17
CA TYR A 110 6.42 -0.24 -12.58
C TYR A 110 5.01 -0.78 -12.81
N LYS A 111 4.87 -1.85 -13.61
CA LYS A 111 3.57 -2.48 -13.89
C LYS A 111 2.90 -2.99 -12.60
N SER A 112 3.66 -3.64 -11.72
CA SER A 112 3.15 -4.14 -10.44
C SER A 112 2.65 -3.01 -9.54
N LEU A 113 3.41 -1.92 -9.44
CA LEU A 113 3.03 -0.77 -8.61
C LEU A 113 1.83 -0.02 -9.16
N MET A 114 1.80 0.18 -10.48
CA MET A 114 0.67 0.81 -11.14
C MET A 114 -0.61 -0.02 -11.01
N LEU A 115 -0.53 -1.35 -11.09
CA LEU A 115 -1.65 -2.24 -10.81
C LEU A 115 -2.13 -2.13 -9.36
N LYS A 116 -1.22 -2.06 -8.39
CA LYS A 116 -1.59 -1.89 -6.97
C LYS A 116 -2.28 -0.55 -6.71
N LEU A 117 -1.78 0.54 -7.30
CA LEU A 117 -2.41 1.87 -7.23
C LEU A 117 -3.79 1.88 -7.89
N ARG A 118 -3.91 1.30 -9.09
CA ARG A 118 -5.20 1.16 -9.79
C ARG A 118 -6.20 0.39 -8.95
N ASN A 119 -5.79 -0.73 -8.38
CA ASN A 119 -6.68 -1.55 -7.56
C ASN A 119 -7.07 -0.83 -6.27
N ALA A 120 -6.17 -0.09 -5.63
CA ALA A 120 -6.50 0.76 -4.47
C ALA A 120 -7.52 1.83 -4.84
N PHE A 121 -7.34 2.49 -5.99
CA PHE A 121 -8.26 3.50 -6.49
C PHE A 121 -9.66 2.93 -6.73
N LEU A 122 -9.76 1.81 -7.47
CA LEU A 122 -11.03 1.16 -7.76
C LEU A 122 -11.71 0.62 -6.50
N THR A 123 -10.94 0.06 -5.57
CA THR A 123 -11.48 -0.45 -4.29
C THR A 123 -12.06 0.69 -3.46
N ASN A 124 -11.37 1.83 -3.38
CA ASN A 124 -11.87 3.00 -2.66
C ASN A 124 -13.10 3.62 -3.36
N LEU A 125 -13.11 3.68 -4.69
CA LEU A 125 -14.28 4.15 -5.45
C LEU A 125 -15.50 3.25 -5.19
N PHE A 126 -15.31 1.93 -5.25
CA PHE A 126 -16.36 0.96 -4.92
C PHE A 126 -16.85 1.15 -3.47
N PHE A 127 -15.93 1.35 -2.53
CA PHE A 127 -16.25 1.60 -1.13
C PHE A 127 -17.09 2.88 -0.93
N VAL A 128 -16.80 3.96 -1.65
CA VAL A 128 -17.62 5.19 -1.61
C VAL A 128 -19.04 4.92 -2.11
N VAL A 129 -19.20 4.25 -3.25
CA VAL A 129 -20.52 3.88 -3.80
C VAL A 129 -21.29 2.99 -2.82
N LEU A 130 -20.62 2.01 -2.22
CA LEU A 130 -21.19 1.16 -1.19
C LEU A 130 -21.64 1.97 0.03
N THR A 131 -20.81 2.90 0.50
CA THR A 131 -21.11 3.76 1.65
C THR A 131 -22.32 4.67 1.41
N LEU A 132 -22.43 5.25 0.20
CA LEU A 132 -23.61 6.02 -0.20
C LEU A 132 -24.87 5.16 -0.23
N THR A 133 -24.77 3.95 -0.79
CA THR A 133 -25.88 2.98 -0.83
C THR A 133 -26.32 2.59 0.58
N LEU A 134 -25.36 2.35 1.48
CA LEU A 134 -25.63 2.04 2.89
C LEU A 134 -26.33 3.19 3.59
N ASN A 135 -25.94 4.45 3.34
CA ASN A 135 -26.58 5.61 3.95
C ASN A 135 -28.10 5.69 3.63
N LEU A 136 -28.50 5.26 2.43
CA LEU A 136 -29.90 5.24 2.00
C LEU A 136 -30.68 4.05 2.59
N ILE A 137 -30.04 2.88 2.67
CA ILE A 137 -30.70 1.63 3.04
C ILE A 137 -30.78 1.47 4.57
N LEU A 138 -29.72 1.85 5.31
CA LEU A 138 -29.59 1.59 6.75
C LEU A 138 -30.84 1.96 7.56
N PRO A 139 -31.52 3.10 7.37
CA PRO A 139 -32.70 3.44 8.17
C PRO A 139 -33.80 2.36 8.17
N ALA A 140 -34.01 1.69 7.04
CA ALA A 140 -35.12 0.77 6.81
C ALA A 140 -34.85 -0.70 7.21
N VAL A 141 -33.62 -1.04 7.64
CA VAL A 141 -33.23 -2.44 7.87
C VAL A 141 -33.34 -2.85 9.34
N SER A 142 -33.58 -4.14 9.60
CA SER A 142 -33.57 -4.75 10.93
C SER A 142 -32.21 -4.59 11.64
N PHE A 143 -32.23 -4.61 12.98
CA PHE A 143 -31.05 -4.37 13.81
C PHE A 143 -29.90 -5.36 13.56
N LEU A 144 -30.20 -6.65 13.35
CA LEU A 144 -29.19 -7.67 13.09
C LEU A 144 -28.48 -7.45 11.76
N LEU A 145 -29.22 -7.17 10.69
CA LEU A 145 -28.63 -6.86 9.38
C LEU A 145 -27.78 -5.58 9.45
N LYS A 146 -28.25 -4.53 10.15
CA LYS A 146 -27.48 -3.29 10.37
C LYS A 146 -26.10 -3.58 10.95
N SER A 147 -26.02 -4.45 11.97
CA SER A 147 -24.76 -4.82 12.59
C SER A 147 -23.83 -5.57 11.63
N THR A 148 -24.35 -6.51 10.83
CA THR A 148 -23.54 -7.21 9.81
C THR A 148 -23.01 -6.25 8.74
N PHE A 149 -23.84 -5.31 8.27
CA PHE A 149 -23.42 -4.30 7.31
C PHE A 149 -22.35 -3.37 7.90
N LEU A 150 -22.48 -2.97 9.17
CA LEU A 150 -21.47 -2.18 9.87
C LEU A 150 -20.13 -2.91 10.00
N ILE A 151 -20.14 -4.21 10.31
CA ILE A 151 -18.92 -5.03 10.34
C ILE A 151 -18.22 -4.99 8.99
N PHE A 152 -18.96 -5.34 7.93
CA PHE A 152 -18.42 -5.43 6.58
C PHE A 152 -17.92 -4.08 6.08
N TRP A 153 -18.69 -3.02 6.34
CA TRP A 153 -18.34 -1.66 5.97
C TRP A 153 -17.08 -1.16 6.69
N SER A 154 -17.01 -1.32 8.01
CA SER A 154 -15.83 -0.95 8.81
C SER A 154 -14.59 -1.73 8.37
N TYR A 155 -14.74 -3.02 8.05
CA TYR A 155 -13.66 -3.85 7.53
C TYR A 155 -13.12 -3.30 6.21
N LEU A 156 -14.00 -2.98 5.25
CA LEU A 156 -13.60 -2.42 3.96
C LEU A 156 -12.94 -1.04 4.11
N PHE A 157 -13.44 -0.21 5.02
CA PHE A 157 -12.87 1.11 5.30
C PHE A 157 -11.43 1.01 5.81
N LEU A 158 -11.22 0.22 6.86
CA LEU A 158 -9.90 0.00 7.47
C LEU A 158 -8.92 -0.66 6.50
N LYS A 159 -9.39 -1.60 5.68
CA LYS A 159 -8.59 -2.23 4.63
C LYS A 159 -8.11 -1.21 3.60
N THR A 160 -9.00 -0.29 3.20
CA THR A 160 -8.67 0.76 2.23
C THR A 160 -7.65 1.74 2.80
N LEU A 161 -7.83 2.17 4.06
CA LEU A 161 -6.87 3.01 4.78
C LEU A 161 -5.48 2.35 4.82
N TRP A 162 -5.41 1.08 5.23
CA TRP A 162 -4.15 0.35 5.31
C TRP A 162 -3.44 0.25 3.95
N GLN A 163 -4.19 -0.10 2.90
CA GLN A 163 -3.65 -0.24 1.55
C GLN A 163 -3.02 1.06 1.05
N VAL A 164 -3.65 2.20 1.33
CA VAL A 164 -3.18 3.52 0.92
C VAL A 164 -1.94 3.92 1.70
N MET A 165 -1.96 3.74 3.03
CA MET A 165 -0.79 3.98 3.87
C MET A 165 0.43 3.17 3.40
N TYR A 166 0.24 1.88 3.10
CA TYR A 166 1.32 1.03 2.58
C TYR A 166 1.87 1.55 1.25
N LEU A 167 1.00 1.99 0.35
CA LEU A 167 1.41 2.53 -0.96
C LEU A 167 2.17 3.85 -0.84
N ILE A 168 1.76 4.75 0.05
CA ILE A 168 2.49 6.00 0.34
C ILE A 168 3.92 5.67 0.76
N ILE A 169 4.07 4.83 1.78
CA ILE A 169 5.39 4.46 2.34
C ILE A 169 6.27 3.83 1.28
N LEU A 170 5.70 2.94 0.46
CA LEU A 170 6.43 2.25 -0.59
C LEU A 170 6.90 3.22 -1.68
N ILE A 171 6.04 4.13 -2.15
CA ILE A 171 6.40 5.10 -3.19
C ILE A 171 7.42 6.11 -2.66
N THR A 172 7.25 6.62 -1.44
CA THR A 172 8.25 7.48 -0.79
C THR A 172 9.61 6.80 -0.73
N LYS A 173 9.66 5.49 -0.45
CA LYS A 173 10.90 4.71 -0.44
C LYS A 173 11.55 4.57 -1.81
N ILE A 174 10.75 4.47 -2.86
CA ILE A 174 11.27 4.46 -4.24
C ILE A 174 11.90 5.82 -4.57
N ILE A 175 11.26 6.92 -4.14
CA ILE A 175 11.74 8.29 -4.35
C ILE A 175 13.05 8.55 -3.60
N THR A 176 13.10 8.19 -2.32
CA THR A 176 14.26 8.46 -1.46
C THR A 176 15.36 7.41 -1.57
N TYR A 177 15.28 6.53 -2.57
CA TYR A 177 16.27 5.47 -2.75
C TYR A 177 17.62 6.06 -3.19
N GLU A 178 18.60 5.98 -2.29
CA GLU A 178 20.00 6.24 -2.61
C GLU A 178 20.76 4.93 -2.82
N PRO A 179 21.53 4.78 -3.92
CA PRO A 179 22.38 3.62 -4.11
C PRO A 179 23.44 3.56 -3.00
N PRO A 180 23.82 2.35 -2.52
CA PRO A 180 24.87 2.22 -1.52
C PRO A 180 26.17 2.84 -2.04
N LYS A 181 26.74 3.81 -1.31
CA LYS A 181 28.03 4.43 -1.64
C LYS A 181 29.09 3.34 -1.77
N GLU A 182 29.70 3.23 -2.95
CA GLU A 182 30.73 2.25 -3.29
C GLU A 182 32.08 2.62 -2.64
N ASN A 183 32.13 2.71 -1.31
CA ASN A 183 33.37 2.94 -0.57
C ASN A 183 33.81 1.63 0.09
N LYS A 184 34.58 0.80 -0.65
CA LYS A 184 35.62 -0.13 -0.12
C LYS A 184 36.38 -0.99 -1.16
N LEU A 185 36.55 -0.53 -2.41
CA LEU A 185 37.46 -1.19 -3.37
C LEU A 185 38.75 -0.39 -3.70
N ARG A 186 39.00 0.75 -3.05
CA ARG A 186 40.22 1.57 -3.21
C ARG A 186 41.09 1.69 -1.94
N LYS A 187 41.11 0.68 -1.07
CA LYS A 187 42.10 0.59 0.05
C LYS A 187 42.97 -0.67 0.00
N LYS A 188 43.23 -1.18 -1.21
CA LYS A 188 44.33 -2.11 -1.52
C LYS A 188 44.85 -1.79 -2.92
N SER A 189 45.59 -0.70 -3.04
CA SER A 189 46.68 -0.55 -4.01
C SER A 189 47.83 0.09 -3.28
#